data_AF-A0A6P3XEJ2-F1
#
_entry.id   AF-A0A6P3XEJ2-F1
#
_cell.length_a   1.000
_cell.length_b   1.000
_cell.length_c   1.000
_cell.angle_alpha   90.00
_cell.angle_beta   90.00
_cell.angle_gamma   90.00
#
_symmetry.space_group_name_H-M   'P 1'
#
loop_
_entity.id
_entity.type
_entity.pdbx_description
1 polymer ?
#
loop_
_entity_poly.entity_id
_entity_poly.type
_entity_poly.pdbx_seq_one_letter_code
_entity_poly.pdbx_strand_id
1 'polypeptide(L)'
;MTNINPETLKVFGFWGSILVLKVLAMSPLTARQRFAKQIFANPEDVSLAKNSKAKIVYDDPDVERVRRAHLNDLENIVPWFIITYIWLSTGPSVALAKILIRTFALSRVAHTLAYVIIQQQPTRVISFFIAYLIIGYEALVSLLHYC
;
A
#
# COMPACT_ATOMS: atom_id res chain seq x y z
N MET A 1 -18.02 -5.03 25.99
CA MET A 1 -17.53 -5.30 24.63
C MET A 1 -17.74 -4.04 23.82
N THR A 2 -16.68 -3.38 23.39
CA THR A 2 -16.75 -2.15 22.59
C THR A 2 -17.50 -2.46 21.28
N ASN A 3 -18.73 -1.97 21.17
CA ASN A 3 -19.53 -2.11 19.96
C ASN A 3 -18.91 -1.21 18.88
N ILE A 4 -18.13 -1.80 17.98
CA ILE A 4 -17.65 -1.10 16.78
C ILE A 4 -18.87 -0.68 15.97
N ASN A 5 -18.92 0.58 15.56
CA ASN A 5 -20.04 1.08 14.78
C ASN A 5 -20.12 0.32 13.43
N PRO A 6 -21.29 -0.26 13.07
CA PRO A 6 -21.41 -1.04 11.84
C PRO A 6 -21.15 -0.21 10.57
N GLU A 7 -21.44 1.09 10.61
CA GLU A 7 -21.16 1.97 9.47
C GLU A 7 -19.66 2.19 9.25
N THR A 8 -18.89 2.38 10.33
CA THR A 8 -17.44 2.60 10.21
C THR A 8 -16.76 1.32 9.76
N LEU A 9 -17.21 0.17 10.24
CA LEU A 9 -16.72 -1.14 9.80
C LEU A 9 -17.02 -1.39 8.31
N LYS A 10 -18.20 -1.01 7.83
CA LYS A 10 -18.56 -1.12 6.40
C LYS A 10 -17.63 -0.28 5.51
N VAL A 11 -17.31 0.94 5.94
CA VAL A 11 -16.41 1.83 5.19
C VAL A 11 -14.97 1.30 5.24
N PHE A 12 -14.52 0.84 6.41
CA PHE A 12 -13.22 0.20 6.57
C PHE A 12 -13.08 -1.04 5.69
N GLY A 13 -14.06 -1.95 5.70
CA GLY A 13 -14.04 -3.16 4.89
C GLY A 13 -14.03 -2.85 3.39
N PHE A 14 -14.81 -1.87 2.93
CA PHE A 14 -14.84 -1.48 1.52
C PHE A 14 -13.51 -0.90 1.05
N TRP A 15 -12.99 0.12 1.74
CA TRP A 15 -11.73 0.77 1.35
C TRP A 15 -10.51 -0.12 1.61
N GLY A 16 -10.53 -0.89 2.68
CA GLY A 16 -9.53 -1.91 2.97
C GLY A 16 -9.46 -2.95 1.85
N SER A 17 -10.60 -3.44 1.35
CA SER A 17 -10.64 -4.38 0.23
C SER A 17 -10.04 -3.78 -1.05
N ILE A 18 -10.31 -2.51 -1.35
CA ILE A 18 -9.70 -1.80 -2.48
C ILE A 18 -8.18 -1.74 -2.33
N LEU A 19 -7.68 -1.42 -1.14
CA LEU A 19 -6.24 -1.37 -0.87
C LEU A 19 -5.58 -2.74 -0.98
N VAL A 20 -6.22 -3.80 -0.50
CA VAL A 20 -5.74 -5.18 -0.66
C VAL A 20 -5.69 -5.57 -2.13
N LEU A 21 -6.75 -5.30 -2.90
CA LEU A 21 -6.76 -5.56 -4.34
C LEU A 21 -5.65 -4.81 -5.07
N LYS A 22 -5.37 -3.57 -4.67
CA LYS A 22 -4.25 -2.79 -5.20
C LYS A 22 -2.90 -3.46 -4.90
N VAL A 23 -2.63 -3.87 -3.65
CA VAL A 23 -1.39 -4.58 -3.29
C VAL A 23 -1.25 -5.87 -4.09
N LEU A 24 -2.34 -6.63 -4.20
CA LEU A 24 -2.39 -7.85 -5.01
C LEU A 24 -2.12 -7.58 -6.49
N ALA A 25 -2.59 -6.46 -7.04
CA ALA A 25 -2.34 -6.06 -8.42
C ALA A 25 -0.89 -5.62 -8.68
N MET A 26 -0.16 -5.13 -7.67
CA MET A 26 1.25 -4.74 -7.81
C MET A 26 2.19 -5.94 -8.03
N SER A 27 1.85 -7.12 -7.50
CA SER A 27 2.60 -8.37 -7.69
C SER A 27 2.66 -8.82 -9.17
N PRO A 28 1.54 -9.03 -9.89
CA PRO A 28 1.55 -9.42 -11.30
C PRO A 28 2.07 -8.30 -12.21
N LEU A 29 1.93 -7.02 -11.84
CA LEU A 29 2.59 -5.92 -12.57
C LEU A 29 4.11 -6.03 -12.51
N THR A 30 4.67 -6.37 -11.35
CA THR A 30 6.11 -6.64 -11.20
C THR A 30 6.53 -7.83 -12.05
N ALA A 31 5.77 -8.93 -12.02
CA ALA A 31 6.03 -10.10 -12.83
C ALA A 31 5.97 -9.78 -14.33
N ARG A 32 4.93 -9.07 -14.79
CA ARG A 32 4.78 -8.64 -16.19
C ARG A 32 5.96 -7.78 -16.65
N GLN A 33 6.45 -6.86 -15.81
CA GLN A 33 7.62 -6.04 -16.13
C GLN A 33 8.90 -6.89 -16.27
N ARG A 34 9.09 -7.88 -15.39
CA ARG A 34 10.19 -8.86 -15.45
C ARG A 34 10.13 -9.70 -16.71
N PHE A 35 8.96 -10.25 -17.05
CA PHE A 35 8.75 -11.01 -18.28
C PHE A 35 8.91 -10.17 -19.54
N ALA A 36 8.41 -8.93 -19.57
CA ALA A 36 8.55 -8.03 -20.71
C ALA A 36 10.02 -7.66 -20.98
N LYS A 37 10.82 -7.47 -19.93
CA LYS A 37 12.25 -7.19 -20.05
C LYS A 37 13.14 -8.43 -20.14
N GLN A 38 12.58 -9.64 -19.92
CA GLN A 38 13.34 -10.90 -19.79
C GLN A 38 14.44 -10.82 -18.71
N ILE A 39 14.18 -10.06 -17.64
CA ILE A 39 15.09 -9.83 -16.52
C ILE A 39 14.52 -10.56 -15.30
N PHE A 40 15.18 -11.64 -14.91
CA PHE A 40 14.73 -12.51 -13.84
C PHE A 40 15.67 -12.43 -12.63
N ALA A 41 15.11 -12.62 -11.43
CA ALA A 41 15.88 -12.66 -10.19
C ALA A 41 16.43 -14.07 -9.91
N ASN A 42 15.71 -15.11 -10.33
CA ASN A 42 16.12 -16.49 -10.09
C ASN A 42 16.74 -17.10 -11.34
N PRO A 43 17.85 -17.86 -11.21
CA PRO A 43 18.45 -18.59 -12.32
C PRO A 43 17.50 -19.64 -12.92
N GLU A 44 16.60 -20.20 -12.11
CA GLU A 44 15.57 -21.15 -12.56
C GLU A 44 14.61 -20.52 -13.58
N ASP A 45 14.17 -19.28 -13.35
CA ASP A 45 13.27 -18.55 -14.25
C ASP A 45 13.96 -18.20 -15.59
N VAL A 46 15.28 -18.00 -15.58
CA VAL A 46 16.09 -17.79 -16.79
C VAL A 46 16.16 -19.06 -17.62
N SER A 47 16.25 -20.23 -16.99
CA SER A 47 16.27 -21.52 -17.70
C SER A 47 14.91 -21.89 -18.31
N LEU A 48 13.81 -21.45 -17.69
CA LEU A 48 12.43 -21.58 -18.19
C LEU A 48 12.14 -20.61 -19.34
N ALA A 49 12.74 -19.41 -19.31
CA ALA A 49 12.72 -18.49 -20.44
C ALA A 49 13.61 -19.04 -21.56
N LYS A 50 13.01 -19.76 -22.51
CA LYS A 50 13.66 -20.35 -23.72
C LYS A 50 14.38 -19.34 -24.65
N ASN A 51 14.63 -18.11 -24.21
CA ASN A 51 15.33 -17.06 -24.94
C ASN A 51 16.75 -16.87 -24.42
N SER A 52 17.72 -16.99 -25.31
CA SER A 52 19.17 -16.76 -25.10
C SER A 52 19.57 -15.33 -24.71
N LYS A 53 18.59 -14.43 -24.52
CA LYS A 53 18.78 -13.04 -24.06
C LYS A 53 18.33 -12.81 -22.62
N ALA A 54 17.76 -13.81 -21.95
CA ALA A 54 17.38 -13.71 -20.56
C ALA A 54 18.64 -13.54 -19.69
N LYS A 55 18.70 -12.45 -18.92
CA LYS A 55 19.84 -12.13 -18.06
C LYS A 55 19.38 -12.05 -16.61
N ILE A 56 20.20 -12.61 -15.72
CA ILE A 56 20.06 -12.39 -14.28
C ILE A 56 20.59 -10.98 -14.01
N VAL A 57 19.69 -10.02 -13.92
CA VAL A 57 20.02 -8.64 -13.55
C VAL A 57 19.11 -8.23 -12.42
N TYR A 58 19.70 -7.99 -11.26
CA TYR A 58 18.96 -7.58 -10.07
C TYR A 58 18.63 -6.09 -10.07
N ASP A 59 19.38 -5.28 -10.82
CA ASP A 59 19.39 -3.82 -10.75
C ASP A 59 18.68 -3.11 -11.91
N ASP A 60 17.71 -3.76 -12.58
CA ASP A 60 16.94 -3.03 -13.60
C ASP A 60 16.13 -1.91 -12.94
N PRO A 61 16.36 -0.63 -13.31
CA PRO A 61 15.79 0.51 -12.61
C PRO A 61 14.27 0.58 -12.68
N ASP A 62 13.63 -0.08 -13.66
CA ASP A 62 12.16 -0.12 -13.74
C ASP A 62 11.56 -1.26 -12.92
N VAL A 63 12.22 -2.43 -12.86
CA VAL A 63 11.79 -3.55 -11.99
C VAL A 63 11.98 -3.18 -10.52
N GLU A 64 13.13 -2.61 -10.17
CA GLU A 64 13.41 -2.04 -8.86
C GLU A 64 12.38 -0.98 -8.47
N ARG A 65 11.93 -0.15 -9.42
CA ARG A 65 10.90 0.87 -9.18
C ARG A 65 9.59 0.22 -8.73
N VAL A 66 9.06 -0.73 -9.50
CA VAL A 66 7.79 -1.39 -9.12
C VAL A 66 7.93 -2.13 -7.79
N ARG A 67 9.09 -2.78 -7.55
CA ARG A 67 9.39 -3.44 -6.27
C ARG A 67 9.37 -2.47 -5.09
N ARG A 68 10.02 -1.31 -5.20
CA ARG A 68 10.03 -0.27 -4.15
C ARG A 68 8.64 0.33 -3.92
N ALA A 69 7.83 0.49 -4.96
CA ALA A 69 6.43 0.91 -4.82
C ALA A 69 5.62 -0.12 -4.02
N HIS A 70 5.79 -1.41 -4.34
CA HIS A 70 5.12 -2.51 -3.65
C HIS A 70 5.56 -2.60 -2.18
N LEU A 71 6.87 -2.51 -1.90
CA LEU A 71 7.38 -2.49 -0.52
C LEU A 71 6.81 -1.31 0.28
N ASN A 72 6.77 -0.11 -0.30
CA ASN A 72 6.18 1.04 0.38
C ASN A 72 4.67 0.84 0.63
N ASP A 73 3.96 0.19 -0.30
CA ASP A 73 2.57 -0.19 -0.09
C ASP A 73 2.42 -1.15 1.08
N LEU A 74 3.27 -2.18 1.22
CA LEU A 74 3.26 -3.10 2.36
C LEU A 74 3.59 -2.38 3.68
N GLU A 75 4.64 -1.55 3.70
CA GLU A 75 5.09 -0.82 4.89
C GLU A 75 4.04 0.17 5.43
N ASN A 76 3.11 0.65 4.61
CA ASN A 76 2.10 1.63 5.04
C ASN A 76 0.71 1.01 5.19
N ILE A 77 0.28 0.16 4.26
CA ILE A 77 -1.08 -0.41 4.26
C ILE A 77 -1.23 -1.43 5.37
N VAL A 78 -0.19 -2.23 5.68
CA VAL A 78 -0.26 -3.24 6.74
C VAL A 78 -0.39 -2.58 8.12
N PRO A 79 0.46 -1.62 8.53
CA PRO A 79 0.27 -0.93 9.81
C PRO A 79 -1.06 -0.18 9.89
N TRP A 80 -1.50 0.45 8.79
CA TRP A 80 -2.79 1.12 8.74
C TRP A 80 -3.95 0.15 9.01
N PHE A 81 -3.97 -1.02 8.36
CA PHE A 81 -5.00 -2.02 8.59
C PHE A 81 -5.13 -2.42 10.07
N ILE A 82 -3.99 -2.61 10.73
CA ILE A 82 -3.93 -3.01 12.14
C ILE A 82 -4.40 -1.86 13.03
N ILE A 83 -3.82 -0.66 12.87
CA ILE A 83 -4.09 0.45 13.78
C ILE A 83 -5.49 1.03 13.59
N THR A 84 -6.00 1.11 12.35
CA THR A 84 -7.36 1.56 12.11
C THR A 84 -8.37 0.61 12.73
N TYR A 85 -8.14 -0.70 12.69
CA TYR A 85 -9.03 -1.67 13.35
C TYR A 85 -9.08 -1.46 14.87
N ILE A 86 -7.91 -1.25 15.51
CA ILE A 86 -7.81 -0.93 16.95
C ILE A 86 -8.44 0.43 17.27
N TRP A 87 -8.25 1.43 16.41
CA TRP A 87 -8.81 2.76 16.58
C TRP A 87 -10.34 2.75 16.43
N LEU A 88 -10.90 1.92 15.55
CA LEU A 88 -12.35 1.77 15.42
C LEU A 88 -13.00 1.21 16.70
N SER A 89 -12.27 0.43 17.52
CA SER A 89 -12.79 -0.01 18.82
C SER A 89 -12.82 1.08 19.89
N THR A 90 -12.14 2.21 19.71
CA THR A 90 -12.22 3.35 20.65
C THR A 90 -13.52 4.17 20.51
N GLY A 91 -14.42 3.78 19.59
CA GLY A 91 -15.69 4.45 19.34
C GLY A 91 -15.55 5.86 18.71
N PRO A 92 -14.75 6.06 17.66
CA PRO A 92 -14.60 7.37 17.03
C PRO A 92 -15.89 7.82 16.30
N SER A 93 -16.01 9.13 16.10
CA SER A 93 -17.11 9.69 15.29
C SER A 93 -17.10 9.11 13.88
N VAL A 94 -18.28 8.68 13.40
CA VAL A 94 -18.47 8.08 12.08
C VAL A 94 -17.97 9.00 10.96
N ALA A 95 -18.17 10.31 11.10
CA ALA A 95 -17.72 11.30 10.12
C ALA A 95 -16.19 11.35 10.05
N LEU A 96 -15.51 11.37 11.20
CA LEU A 96 -14.04 11.37 11.27
C LEU A 96 -13.46 10.09 10.69
N ALA A 97 -14.00 8.93 11.05
CA ALA A 97 -13.55 7.64 10.51
C ALA A 97 -13.72 7.58 8.99
N LYS A 98 -14.85 8.06 8.44
CA LYS A 98 -15.08 8.15 7.00
C LYS A 98 -14.03 9.03 6.31
N ILE A 99 -13.69 10.18 6.89
CA ILE A 99 -12.69 11.11 6.31
C ILE A 99 -11.29 10.51 6.34
N LEU A 100 -10.86 9.96 7.49
CA LEU A 100 -9.51 9.40 7.65
C LEU A 100 -9.29 8.20 6.73
N ILE A 101 -10.22 7.24 6.71
CA ILE A 101 -10.13 6.05 5.86
C ILE A 101 -10.08 6.42 4.37
N ARG A 102 -10.94 7.35 3.92
CA ARG A 102 -10.95 7.82 2.52
C ARG A 102 -9.68 8.56 2.16
N THR A 103 -9.23 9.46 3.03
CA THR A 103 -8.01 10.26 2.80
C THR A 103 -6.79 9.35 2.73
N PHE A 104 -6.69 8.36 3.61
CA PHE A 104 -5.62 7.37 3.56
C PHE A 104 -5.64 6.59 2.24
N ALA A 105 -6.79 6.02 1.87
CA ALA A 105 -6.91 5.22 0.67
C ALA A 105 -6.60 6.02 -0.61
N LEU A 106 -7.14 7.25 -0.72
CA LEU A 106 -6.86 8.15 -1.84
C LEU A 106 -5.39 8.55 -1.88
N SER A 107 -4.78 8.84 -0.72
CA SER A 107 -3.35 9.15 -0.64
C SER A 107 -2.49 7.99 -1.14
N ARG A 108 -2.83 6.74 -0.78
CA ARG A 108 -2.11 5.56 -1.27
C ARG A 108 -2.29 5.34 -2.77
N VAL A 109 -3.48 5.57 -3.32
CA VAL A 109 -3.71 5.49 -4.77
C VAL A 109 -2.90 6.57 -5.49
N ALA A 110 -2.93 7.80 -5.00
CA ALA A 110 -2.15 8.92 -5.54
C ALA A 110 -0.64 8.66 -5.46
N HIS A 111 -0.15 8.08 -4.36
CA HIS A 111 1.25 7.69 -4.21
C HIS A 111 1.68 6.70 -5.28
N THR A 112 0.89 5.65 -5.54
CA THR A 112 1.23 4.64 -6.55
C THR A 112 1.14 5.19 -7.97
N LEU A 113 0.16 6.05 -8.27
CA LEU A 113 0.08 6.76 -9.55
C LEU A 113 1.30 7.68 -9.75
N ALA A 114 1.69 8.45 -8.74
CA ALA A 114 2.86 9.31 -8.79
C ALA A 114 4.16 8.51 -8.97
N TYR A 115 4.25 7.33 -8.35
CA TYR A 115 5.42 6.47 -8.40
C TYR A 115 5.59 5.76 -9.75
N VAL A 116 4.49 5.30 -10.36
CA VAL A 116 4.52 4.50 -11.58
C VAL A 116 4.42 5.36 -12.85
N ILE A 117 3.62 6.43 -12.85
CA ILE A 117 3.25 7.15 -14.08
C ILE A 117 3.99 8.48 -14.23
N ILE A 118 4.02 9.31 -13.18
CA ILE A 118 4.29 10.75 -13.34
C ILE A 118 5.72 11.15 -12.94
N GLN A 119 6.39 10.39 -12.05
CA GLN A 119 7.76 10.70 -11.56
C GLN A 119 7.94 12.12 -11.00
N GLN A 120 6.87 12.79 -10.56
CA GLN A 120 6.96 14.11 -9.95
C GLN A 120 7.26 13.99 -8.45
N GLN A 121 8.51 14.29 -8.07
CA GLN A 121 8.82 14.78 -6.73
C GLN A 121 8.30 16.22 -6.68
N PRO A 122 7.17 16.51 -5.99
CA PRO A 122 7.03 16.34 -4.54
C PRO A 122 5.79 15.54 -4.08
N THR A 123 4.92 15.12 -5.00
CA THR A 123 3.61 14.48 -4.69
C THR A 123 3.77 13.16 -3.91
N ARG A 124 4.87 12.44 -4.16
CA ARG A 124 5.25 11.22 -3.42
C ARG A 124 5.48 11.49 -1.93
N VAL A 125 6.19 12.57 -1.61
CA VAL A 125 6.55 12.91 -0.24
C VAL A 125 5.31 13.39 0.51
N ILE A 126 4.48 14.22 -0.14
CA ILE A 126 3.24 14.73 0.45
C ILE A 126 2.27 13.59 0.76
N SER A 127 2.04 12.68 -0.19
CA SER A 127 1.15 11.51 0.04
C SER A 127 1.68 10.58 1.14
N PHE A 128 3.00 10.38 1.22
CA PHE A 128 3.62 9.63 2.31
C PHE A 128 3.40 10.30 3.67
N PHE A 129 3.65 11.60 3.80
CA PHE A 129 3.43 12.31 5.06
C PHE A 129 1.97 12.30 5.50
N ILE A 130 1.03 12.47 4.57
CA ILE A 130 -0.41 12.38 4.89
C ILE A 130 -0.74 11.00 5.47
N ALA A 131 -0.28 9.92 4.82
CA ALA A 131 -0.53 8.57 5.30
C ALA A 131 0.12 8.32 6.68
N TYR A 132 1.36 8.80 6.87
CA TYR A 132 2.10 8.64 8.11
C TYR A 132 1.47 9.39 9.28
N LEU A 133 1.00 10.62 9.05
CA LEU A 133 0.30 11.42 10.07
C LEU A 133 -1.04 10.80 10.48
N ILE A 134 -1.79 10.22 9.54
CA ILE A 134 -3.04 9.50 9.84
C ILE A 134 -2.76 8.30 10.73
N ILE A 135 -1.77 7.45 10.37
CA ILE A 135 -1.37 6.30 11.18
C ILE A 135 -0.92 6.74 12.57
N GLY A 136 -0.10 7.80 12.66
CA GLY A 136 0.38 8.34 13.94
C GLY A 136 -0.74 8.87 14.83
N TYR A 137 -1.71 9.57 14.25
CA TYR A 137 -2.90 10.04 14.97
C TYR A 137 -3.74 8.87 15.50
N GLU A 138 -4.07 7.89 14.64
CA GLU A 138 -4.83 6.71 15.03
C GLU A 138 -4.09 5.91 16.12
N ALA A 139 -2.77 5.82 16.04
CA ALA A 139 -1.93 5.16 17.04
C ALA A 139 -1.93 5.88 18.39
N LEU A 140 -1.74 7.20 18.40
CA LEU A 140 -1.76 8.00 19.63
C LEU A 140 -3.11 7.94 20.32
N VAL A 141 -4.21 8.09 19.57
CA VAL A 141 -5.57 8.04 20.14
C VAL A 141 -5.88 6.64 20.67
N SER A 142 -5.48 5.59 19.95
CA SER A 142 -5.65 4.22 20.42
C SER A 142 -4.86 3.98 21.70
N LEU A 143 -3.60 4.42 21.76
CA LEU A 143 -2.76 4.29 22.94
C LEU A 143 -3.38 5.01 24.16
N LEU A 144 -3.80 6.26 23.99
CA LEU A 144 -4.42 7.04 25.07
C LEU A 144 -5.76 6.47 25.56
N HIS A 145 -6.46 5.69 24.73
CA HIS A 145 -7.72 5.06 25.12
C HIS A 145 -7.53 3.77 25.95
N TYR A 146 -6.45 3.03 25.68
CA TYR A 146 -6.15 1.75 26.34
C TYR A 146 -5.14 1.85 27.48
N CYS A 147 -4.48 3.00 27.65
CA CYS A 147 -3.71 3.35 28.84
C CYS A 147 -4.64 3.80 29.98
#